data_AF-A0A2E6GHE4-F1
#
_entry.id   AF-A0A2E6GHE4-F1
#
_cell.length_a   1.000
_cell.length_b   1.000
_cell.length_c   1.000
_cell.angle_alpha   90.00
_cell.angle_beta   90.00
_cell.angle_gamma   90.00
#
_symmetry.space_group_name_H-M   'P 1'
#
loop_
_entity.id
_entity.type
_entity.pdbx_description
1 polymer ?
#
loop_
_entity_poly.entity_id
_entity_poly.type
_entity_poly.pdbx_seq_one_letter_code
_entity_poly.pdbx_strand_id
1 'polypeptide(L)'
;MQKIIRRPTFHIKYLSSLSSEEWIKLALSNPIEILIDHAHCERKAAGVAIQLMFKYPSEHKLSEVLSPIAREELEHFEKILHFLKNRGHKIKALQPPPYGSELAKNVRREEPYRMLDSFLVAGIIEARSHERLSILSLNFEDPSFKKLYNSLLESEARHFGIYWKLAQEKFPKEEVLLRLEELVSIEKEILSETFPLPRIHS
;
A
#
# COMPACT_ATOMS: atom_id res chain seq x y z
N MET A 1 -13.72 -4.55 29.40
CA MET A 1 -12.67 -5.45 28.87
C MET A 1 -12.03 -4.77 27.68
N GLN A 2 -10.71 -4.58 27.68
CA GLN A 2 -10.01 -4.16 26.45
C GLN A 2 -10.18 -5.26 25.41
N LYS A 3 -10.68 -4.89 24.23
CA LYS A 3 -10.88 -5.83 23.13
C LYS A 3 -9.51 -6.27 22.61
N ILE A 4 -9.26 -7.57 22.56
CA ILE A 4 -8.00 -8.14 22.08
C ILE A 4 -7.89 -7.83 20.58
N ILE A 5 -6.84 -7.10 20.20
CA ILE A 5 -6.50 -6.82 18.79
C ILE A 5 -5.99 -8.12 18.15
N ARG A 6 -6.61 -8.50 17.03
CA ARG A 6 -6.21 -9.65 16.21
C ARG A 6 -5.19 -9.22 15.17
N ARG A 7 -4.23 -10.08 14.85
CA ARG A 7 -3.23 -9.85 13.80
C ARG A 7 -3.23 -11.04 12.82
N PRO A 8 -2.85 -10.83 11.55
CA PRO A 8 -2.63 -11.94 10.62
C PRO A 8 -1.56 -12.89 11.17
N THR A 9 -1.67 -14.17 10.82
CA THR A 9 -0.71 -15.22 11.23
C THR A 9 0.53 -15.24 10.33
N PHE A 10 0.49 -14.58 9.19
CA PHE A 10 1.64 -14.42 8.31
C PHE A 10 2.49 -13.21 8.73
N HIS A 11 3.78 -13.29 8.39
CA HIS A 11 4.68 -12.15 8.47
C HIS A 11 5.22 -11.87 7.07
N ILE A 12 5.07 -10.64 6.60
CA ILE A 12 5.71 -10.21 5.36
C ILE A 12 7.18 -10.01 5.70
N LYS A 13 8.03 -10.94 5.23
CA LYS A 13 9.47 -11.04 5.55
C LYS A 13 10.24 -9.71 5.45
N TYR A 14 9.75 -8.80 4.61
CA TYR A 14 10.42 -7.57 4.27
C TYR A 14 9.82 -6.32 4.91
N LEU A 15 8.84 -6.43 5.81
CA LEU A 15 8.44 -5.31 6.66
C LEU A 15 9.18 -5.42 8.00
N SER A 16 10.00 -4.42 8.34
CA SER A 16 10.86 -4.45 9.54
C SER A 16 10.15 -4.09 10.84
N SER A 17 8.87 -3.72 10.77
CA SER A 17 8.02 -3.40 11.92
C SER A 17 6.57 -3.81 11.65
N LEU A 18 5.86 -4.17 12.72
CA LEU A 18 4.42 -4.39 12.69
C LEU A 18 3.69 -3.05 12.90
N SER A 19 2.50 -2.90 12.31
CA SER A 19 1.65 -1.75 12.59
C SER A 19 1.31 -1.66 14.08
N SER A 20 1.46 -0.48 14.68
CA SER A 20 1.30 -0.24 16.12
C SER A 20 -0.14 -0.42 16.59
N GLU A 21 -0.35 -0.73 17.87
CA GLU A 21 -1.71 -0.81 18.41
C GLU A 21 -2.43 0.54 18.37
N GLU A 22 -1.67 1.63 18.54
CA GLU A 22 -2.14 3.00 18.47
C GLU A 22 -2.76 3.29 17.10
N TRP A 23 -2.07 2.93 16.02
CA TRP A 23 -2.60 3.06 14.67
C TRP A 23 -3.88 2.23 14.48
N ILE A 24 -3.89 0.99 14.97
CA ILE A 24 -5.06 0.10 14.85
C ILE A 24 -6.28 0.70 15.57
N LYS A 25 -6.09 1.20 16.81
CA LYS A 25 -7.16 1.84 17.59
C LYS A 25 -7.67 3.11 16.88
N LEU A 26 -6.75 3.93 16.35
CA LEU A 26 -7.10 5.13 15.60
C LEU A 26 -7.92 4.79 14.34
N ALA A 27 -7.48 3.79 13.57
CA ALA A 27 -8.14 3.38 12.33
C ALA A 27 -9.54 2.79 12.59
N LEU A 28 -9.67 1.91 13.59
CA LEU A 28 -10.95 1.29 13.94
C LEU A 28 -11.96 2.29 14.51
N SER A 29 -11.50 3.36 15.16
CA SER A 29 -12.35 4.43 15.68
C SER A 29 -12.80 5.40 14.60
N ASN A 30 -12.15 5.41 13.43
CA ASN A 30 -12.41 6.32 12.32
C ASN A 30 -12.63 5.59 10.98
N PRO A 31 -13.56 4.61 10.91
CA PRO A 31 -13.71 3.72 9.76
C PRO A 31 -13.92 4.43 8.43
N ILE A 32 -14.73 5.50 8.44
CA ILE A 32 -15.07 6.23 7.22
C ILE A 32 -13.91 7.07 6.71
N GLU A 33 -13.13 7.69 7.60
CA GLU A 33 -11.95 8.46 7.20
C GLU A 33 -10.86 7.56 6.63
N ILE A 34 -10.58 6.43 7.30
CA ILE A 34 -9.67 5.40 6.79
C ILE A 34 -10.12 4.94 5.40
N LEU A 35 -11.41 4.69 5.22
CA LEU A 35 -11.92 4.19 3.95
C LEU A 35 -11.87 5.24 2.82
N ILE A 36 -12.10 6.52 3.14
CA ILE A 36 -11.92 7.62 2.16
C ILE A 36 -10.45 7.76 1.78
N ASP A 37 -9.53 7.69 2.74
CA ASP A 37 -8.09 7.69 2.45
C ASP A 37 -7.68 6.47 1.64
N HIS A 38 -8.25 5.30 1.96
CA HIS A 38 -7.99 4.08 1.21
C HIS A 38 -8.37 4.23 -0.26
N ALA A 39 -9.56 4.78 -0.56
CA ALA A 39 -9.95 5.10 -1.93
C ALA A 39 -8.93 6.02 -2.64
N HIS A 40 -8.31 6.97 -1.91
CA HIS A 40 -7.24 7.78 -2.48
C HIS A 40 -5.96 6.97 -2.73
N CYS A 41 -5.61 6.02 -1.86
CA CYS A 41 -4.48 5.11 -2.05
C CYS A 41 -4.67 4.25 -3.30
N GLU A 42 -5.81 3.59 -3.49
CA GLU A 42 -6.10 2.79 -4.69
C GLU A 42 -5.93 3.60 -5.98
N ARG A 43 -6.53 4.80 -6.01
CA ARG A 43 -6.43 5.69 -7.17
C ARG A 43 -4.99 6.15 -7.42
N LYS A 44 -4.19 6.36 -6.36
CA LYS A 44 -2.77 6.71 -6.48
C LYS A 44 -1.95 5.50 -6.99
N ALA A 45 -2.22 4.29 -6.51
CA ALA A 45 -1.53 3.07 -6.94
C ALA A 45 -1.75 2.82 -8.44
N ALA A 46 -2.99 2.96 -8.92
CA ALA A 46 -3.30 2.94 -10.35
C ALA A 46 -2.48 3.99 -11.13
N GLY A 47 -2.41 5.22 -10.60
CA GLY A 47 -1.62 6.30 -11.18
C GLY A 47 -0.13 6.00 -11.25
N VAL A 48 0.45 5.37 -10.22
CA VAL A 48 1.86 4.96 -10.18
C VAL A 48 2.15 3.92 -11.25
N ALA A 49 1.31 2.89 -11.37
CA ALA A 49 1.45 1.86 -12.41
C ALA A 49 1.42 2.48 -13.82
N ILE A 50 0.49 3.40 -14.07
CA ILE A 50 0.39 4.13 -15.34
C ILE A 50 1.62 5.00 -15.60
N GLN A 51 2.11 5.73 -14.59
CA GLN A 51 3.30 6.56 -14.73
C GLN A 51 4.56 5.74 -15.03
N LEU A 52 4.71 4.57 -14.43
CA LEU A 52 5.83 3.67 -14.72
C LEU A 52 5.79 3.18 -16.16
N MET A 53 4.61 2.82 -16.70
CA MET A 53 4.45 2.45 -18.11
C MET A 53 4.82 3.61 -19.05
N PHE A 54 4.40 4.84 -18.74
CA PHE A 54 4.78 6.01 -19.55
C PHE A 54 6.27 6.33 -19.48
N LYS A 55 6.87 6.13 -18.31
CA LYS A 55 8.29 6.43 -18.10
C LYS A 55 9.20 5.41 -18.80
N TYR A 56 8.76 4.16 -18.87
CA TYR A 56 9.53 3.06 -19.44
C TYR A 56 8.75 2.35 -20.57
N PRO A 57 8.42 3.06 -21.66
CA PRO A 57 7.49 2.56 -22.69
C PRO A 57 8.05 1.39 -23.49
N SER A 58 9.38 1.28 -23.60
CA SER A 58 10.08 0.21 -24.31
C SER A 58 10.55 -0.91 -23.39
N GLU A 59 10.23 -0.87 -22.09
CA GLU A 59 10.66 -1.88 -21.15
C GLU A 59 9.88 -3.18 -21.37
N HIS A 60 10.60 -4.23 -21.76
CA HIS A 60 10.00 -5.48 -22.18
C HIS A 60 9.12 -6.07 -21.06
N LYS A 61 7.86 -6.37 -21.41
CA LYS A 61 6.77 -6.90 -20.56
C LYS A 61 6.28 -5.98 -19.43
N LEU A 62 6.85 -4.79 -19.23
CA LEU A 62 6.42 -3.92 -18.12
C LEU A 62 4.95 -3.53 -18.25
N SER A 63 4.52 -3.11 -19.44
CA SER A 63 3.13 -2.71 -19.69
C SER A 63 2.14 -3.87 -19.58
N GLU A 64 2.55 -5.08 -19.99
CA GLU A 64 1.73 -6.29 -19.86
C GLU A 64 1.47 -6.66 -18.38
N VAL A 65 2.40 -6.29 -17.50
CA VAL A 65 2.32 -6.53 -16.05
C VAL A 65 1.61 -5.41 -15.31
N LEU A 66 1.94 -4.14 -15.61
CA LEU A 66 1.41 -2.98 -14.87
C LEU A 66 0.02 -2.53 -15.35
N SER A 67 -0.37 -2.80 -16.59
CA SER A 67 -1.72 -2.45 -17.08
C SER A 67 -2.82 -3.23 -16.35
N PRO A 68 -2.71 -4.56 -16.10
CA PRO A 68 -3.63 -5.27 -15.21
C PRO A 68 -3.70 -4.71 -13.80
N ILE A 69 -2.55 -4.43 -13.17
CA ILE A 69 -2.51 -3.83 -11.82
C ILE A 69 -3.29 -2.51 -11.83
N ALA A 70 -3.00 -1.60 -12.76
CA ALA A 70 -3.69 -0.32 -12.82
C ALA A 70 -5.22 -0.45 -12.94
N ARG A 71 -5.72 -1.48 -13.65
CA ARG A 71 -7.16 -1.78 -13.72
C ARG A 71 -7.69 -2.36 -12.42
N GLU A 72 -6.99 -3.33 -11.82
CA GLU A 72 -7.36 -3.92 -10.52
C GLU A 72 -7.47 -2.85 -9.42
N GLU A 73 -6.52 -1.89 -9.35
CA GLU A 73 -6.60 -0.79 -8.38
C GLU A 73 -7.77 0.17 -8.64
N LEU A 74 -8.15 0.39 -9.90
CA LEU A 74 -9.35 1.17 -10.21
C LEU A 74 -10.63 0.41 -9.85
N GLU A 75 -10.65 -0.93 -10.00
CA GLU A 75 -11.74 -1.77 -9.53
C GLU A 75 -11.86 -1.74 -7.99
N HIS A 76 -10.73 -1.76 -7.27
CA HIS A 76 -10.70 -1.57 -5.81
C HIS A 76 -11.27 -0.19 -5.42
N PHE A 77 -10.80 0.86 -6.08
CA PHE A 77 -11.28 2.22 -5.89
C PHE A 77 -12.80 2.32 -6.07
N GLU A 78 -13.34 1.77 -7.17
CA GLU A 78 -14.77 1.76 -7.46
C GLU A 78 -15.58 0.99 -6.41
N LYS A 79 -15.07 -0.15 -5.95
CA LYS A 79 -15.68 -0.95 -4.88
C LYS A 79 -15.79 -0.16 -3.57
N ILE A 80 -14.73 0.56 -3.21
CA ILE A 80 -14.74 1.43 -2.03
C ILE A 80 -15.71 2.60 -2.21
N LEU A 81 -15.73 3.24 -3.38
CA LEU A 81 -16.69 4.32 -3.68
C LEU A 81 -18.14 3.84 -3.54
N HIS A 82 -18.45 2.65 -4.07
CA HIS A 82 -19.78 2.06 -3.94
C HIS A 82 -20.14 1.80 -2.47
N PHE A 83 -19.19 1.26 -1.70
CA PHE A 83 -19.37 1.02 -0.26
C PHE A 83 -19.64 2.31 0.53
N LEU A 84 -18.88 3.39 0.25
CA LEU A 84 -19.08 4.70 0.85
C LEU A 84 -20.45 5.29 0.47
N LYS A 85 -20.81 5.24 -0.81
CA LYS A 85 -22.07 5.77 -1.32
C LYS A 85 -23.28 5.09 -0.67
N ASN A 86 -23.26 3.77 -0.52
CA ASN A 86 -24.34 3.01 0.11
C ASN A 86 -24.53 3.35 1.60
N ARG A 87 -23.54 4.02 2.21
CA ARG A 87 -23.57 4.51 3.59
C ARG A 87 -23.81 6.01 3.71
N GLY A 88 -24.16 6.67 2.61
CA GLY A 88 -24.41 8.12 2.60
C GLY A 88 -23.14 8.97 2.67
N HIS A 89 -21.95 8.38 2.44
CA HIS A 89 -20.69 9.11 2.41
C HIS A 89 -20.21 9.35 0.98
N LYS A 90 -19.46 10.43 0.81
CA LYS A 90 -18.79 10.79 -0.45
C LYS A 90 -17.29 10.89 -0.21
N ILE A 91 -16.52 10.63 -1.25
CA ILE A 91 -15.10 10.94 -1.24
C ILE A 91 -14.92 12.46 -1.06
N LYS A 92 -13.92 12.85 -0.26
CA LYS A 92 -13.57 14.26 0.01
C LYS A 92 -12.07 14.37 0.10
N ALA A 93 -11.53 15.57 -0.13
CA ALA A 93 -10.12 15.81 0.08
C ALA A 93 -9.74 15.54 1.55
N LEU A 94 -8.70 14.75 1.75
CA LEU A 94 -8.06 14.51 3.04
C LEU A 94 -6.62 15.00 2.98
N GLN A 95 -6.11 15.53 4.08
CA GLN A 95 -4.68 15.77 4.21
C GLN A 95 -3.95 14.41 4.18
N PRO A 96 -3.04 14.16 3.22
CA PRO A 96 -2.32 12.89 3.15
C PRO A 96 -1.26 12.79 4.25
N PRO A 97 -0.91 11.57 4.70
CA PRO A 97 0.25 11.37 5.55
C PRO A 97 1.53 11.61 4.74
N PRO A 98 2.67 11.96 5.39
CA PRO A 98 3.93 12.18 4.69
C PRO A 98 4.50 10.88 4.08
N TYR A 99 4.02 9.71 4.49
CA TYR A 99 4.50 8.38 4.10
C TYR A 99 4.93 8.23 2.64
N GLY A 100 3.99 8.38 1.71
CA GLY A 100 4.28 8.19 0.29
C GLY A 100 5.28 9.23 -0.25
N SER A 101 5.19 10.48 0.21
CA SER A 101 6.12 11.54 -0.20
C SER A 101 7.52 11.35 0.36
N GLU A 102 7.66 10.90 1.62
CA GLU A 102 8.98 10.64 2.22
C GLU A 102 9.66 9.43 1.59
N LEU A 103 8.92 8.35 1.31
CA LEU A 103 9.46 7.22 0.53
C LEU A 103 9.89 7.66 -0.87
N ALA A 104 9.10 8.48 -1.55
CA ALA A 104 9.43 8.97 -2.88
C ALA A 104 10.72 9.82 -2.92
N LYS A 105 11.07 10.55 -1.85
CA LYS A 105 12.35 11.28 -1.76
C LYS A 105 13.57 10.38 -1.82
N ASN A 106 13.41 9.11 -1.46
CA ASN A 106 14.48 8.12 -1.43
C ASN A 106 14.70 7.44 -2.79
N VAL A 107 13.87 7.73 -3.80
CA VAL A 107 14.07 7.23 -5.16
C VAL A 107 15.25 7.97 -5.81
N ARG A 108 16.32 7.23 -6.13
CA ARG A 108 17.49 7.76 -6.85
C ARG A 108 17.07 8.38 -8.18
N ARG A 109 17.79 9.43 -8.62
CA ARG A 109 17.43 10.19 -9.83
C ARG A 109 17.93 9.54 -11.12
N GLU A 110 19.10 8.92 -11.06
CA GLU A 110 19.78 8.35 -12.22
C GLU A 110 19.27 6.96 -12.56
N GLU A 111 19.16 6.67 -13.86
CA GLU A 111 18.89 5.31 -14.35
C GLU A 111 20.19 4.49 -14.34
N PRO A 112 20.14 3.15 -14.16
CA PRO A 112 18.92 2.33 -14.02
C PRO A 112 18.37 2.28 -12.57
N TYR A 113 19.08 2.86 -11.61
CA TYR A 113 18.74 2.77 -10.18
C TYR A 113 17.39 3.39 -9.81
N ARG A 114 16.97 4.43 -10.52
CA ARG A 114 15.65 5.02 -10.36
C ARG A 114 14.53 4.02 -10.65
N MET A 115 14.69 3.15 -11.64
CA MET A 115 13.72 2.08 -11.94
C MET A 115 13.64 1.09 -10.79
N LEU A 116 14.79 0.59 -10.33
CA LEU A 116 14.87 -0.32 -9.18
C LEU A 116 14.15 0.27 -7.96
N ASP A 117 14.52 1.49 -7.57
CA ASP A 117 13.95 2.16 -6.41
C ASP A 117 12.44 2.39 -6.57
N SER A 118 11.97 2.71 -7.78
CA SER A 118 10.54 2.93 -8.03
C SER A 118 9.73 1.64 -7.86
N PHE A 119 10.25 0.49 -8.33
CA PHE A 119 9.60 -0.80 -8.12
C PHE A 119 9.62 -1.18 -6.63
N LEU A 120 10.75 -1.02 -5.95
CA LEU A 120 10.84 -1.37 -4.52
C LEU A 120 9.95 -0.48 -3.65
N VAL A 121 9.91 0.82 -3.89
CA VAL A 121 9.01 1.73 -3.16
C VAL A 121 7.54 1.35 -3.38
N ALA A 122 7.13 1.08 -4.63
CA ALA A 122 5.76 0.63 -4.89
C ALA A 122 5.47 -0.70 -4.17
N GLY A 123 6.38 -1.68 -4.23
CA GLY A 123 6.22 -2.95 -3.53
C GLY A 123 6.16 -2.82 -2.01
N ILE A 124 6.92 -1.90 -1.40
CA ILE A 124 6.85 -1.63 0.05
C ILE A 124 5.49 -1.05 0.45
N ILE A 125 4.98 -0.09 -0.32
CA ILE A 125 3.68 0.54 -0.07
C ILE A 125 2.57 -0.52 -0.13
N GLU A 126 2.56 -1.35 -1.17
CA GLU A 126 1.62 -2.46 -1.33
C GLU A 126 1.73 -3.49 -0.19
N ALA A 127 2.95 -3.84 0.23
CA ALA A 127 3.17 -4.74 1.35
C ALA A 127 2.61 -4.18 2.66
N ARG A 128 2.83 -2.89 2.94
CA ARG A 128 2.30 -2.23 4.13
C ARG A 128 0.77 -2.10 4.07
N SER A 129 0.21 -1.78 2.89
CA SER A 129 -1.24 -1.81 2.65
C SER A 129 -1.79 -3.19 3.00
N HIS A 130 -1.25 -4.26 2.40
CA HIS A 130 -1.68 -5.63 2.65
C HIS A 130 -1.67 -6.01 4.15
N GLU A 131 -0.61 -5.67 4.89
CA GLU A 131 -0.53 -5.90 6.34
C GLU A 131 -1.66 -5.16 7.09
N ARG A 132 -1.83 -3.87 6.82
CA ARG A 132 -2.81 -3.01 7.49
C ARG A 132 -4.24 -3.40 7.14
N LEU A 133 -4.55 -3.69 5.87
CA LEU A 133 -5.87 -4.16 5.44
C LEU A 133 -6.22 -5.51 6.07
N SER A 134 -5.25 -6.40 6.23
CA SER A 134 -5.44 -7.70 6.91
C SER A 134 -5.77 -7.51 8.39
N ILE A 135 -5.12 -6.56 9.06
CA ILE A 135 -5.46 -6.21 10.44
C ILE A 135 -6.88 -5.64 10.51
N LEU A 136 -7.24 -4.73 9.61
CA LEU A 136 -8.58 -4.14 9.56
C LEU A 136 -9.67 -5.20 9.34
N SER A 137 -9.45 -6.14 8.41
CA SER A 137 -10.40 -7.21 8.10
C SER A 137 -10.68 -8.15 9.28
N LEU A 138 -9.72 -8.30 10.20
CA LEU A 138 -9.86 -9.13 11.40
C LEU A 138 -10.56 -8.41 12.55
N ASN A 139 -10.45 -7.07 12.62
CA ASN A 139 -10.81 -6.31 13.83
C ASN A 139 -12.09 -5.47 13.72
N PHE A 140 -12.54 -5.11 12.51
CA PHE A 140 -13.79 -4.35 12.36
C PHE A 140 -14.99 -5.08 12.97
N GLU A 141 -15.87 -4.36 13.68
CA GLU A 141 -17.09 -4.97 14.23
C GLU A 141 -18.14 -5.22 13.16
N ASP A 142 -18.36 -4.21 12.31
CA ASP A 142 -19.27 -4.29 11.17
C ASP A 142 -18.78 -5.38 10.19
N PRO A 143 -19.54 -6.49 10.01
CA PRO A 143 -19.16 -7.58 9.12
C PRO A 143 -18.96 -7.16 7.67
N SER A 144 -19.58 -6.07 7.24
CA SER A 144 -19.44 -5.59 5.86
C SER A 144 -18.09 -4.92 5.60
N PHE A 145 -17.49 -4.23 6.58
CA PHE A 145 -16.11 -3.75 6.46
C PHE A 145 -15.13 -4.92 6.41
N LYS A 146 -15.34 -5.95 7.24
CA LYS A 146 -14.55 -7.18 7.17
C LYS A 146 -14.62 -7.83 5.80
N LYS A 147 -15.83 -7.96 5.25
CA LYS A 147 -16.07 -8.50 3.90
C LYS A 147 -15.40 -7.66 2.83
N LEU A 148 -15.48 -6.34 2.92
CA LEU A 148 -14.80 -5.43 2.00
C LEU A 148 -13.29 -5.66 2.02
N TYR A 149 -12.63 -5.52 3.18
CA TYR A 149 -11.18 -5.66 3.25
C TYR A 149 -10.69 -7.06 2.87
N ASN A 150 -11.37 -8.12 3.34
CA ASN A 150 -11.02 -9.50 2.93
C ASN A 150 -11.07 -9.70 1.42
N SER A 151 -12.00 -9.02 0.73
CA SER A 151 -12.14 -9.11 -0.72
C SER A 151 -11.09 -8.32 -1.51
N LEU A 152 -10.16 -7.64 -0.84
CA LEU A 152 -9.02 -6.93 -1.44
C LEU A 152 -7.69 -7.64 -1.15
N LEU A 153 -7.62 -8.46 -0.08
CA LEU A 153 -6.33 -9.00 0.39
C LEU A 153 -5.58 -9.85 -0.63
N GLU A 154 -6.29 -10.59 -1.48
CA GLU A 154 -5.65 -11.48 -2.45
C GLU A 154 -4.92 -10.69 -3.55
N SER A 155 -5.53 -9.64 -4.10
CA SER A 155 -4.91 -8.76 -5.10
C SER A 155 -3.74 -7.99 -4.52
N GLU A 156 -3.91 -7.40 -3.34
CA GLU A 156 -2.85 -6.72 -2.58
C GLU A 156 -1.61 -7.62 -2.38
N ALA A 157 -1.84 -8.89 -2.03
CA ALA A 157 -0.76 -9.86 -1.87
C ALA A 157 0.00 -10.11 -3.18
N ARG A 158 -0.71 -10.14 -4.31
CA ARG A 158 -0.08 -10.28 -5.63
C ARG A 158 0.68 -9.02 -6.03
N HIS A 159 0.15 -7.83 -5.76
CA HIS A 159 0.73 -6.55 -6.22
C HIS A 159 2.15 -6.33 -5.69
N PHE A 160 2.38 -6.46 -4.37
CA PHE A 160 3.75 -6.30 -3.84
C PHE A 160 4.71 -7.36 -4.39
N GLY A 161 4.22 -8.59 -4.60
CA GLY A 161 5.01 -9.68 -5.19
C GLY A 161 5.41 -9.41 -6.63
N ILE A 162 4.54 -8.75 -7.41
CA ILE A 162 4.81 -8.35 -8.79
C ILE A 162 5.92 -7.31 -8.83
N TYR A 163 5.85 -6.24 -8.02
CA TYR A 163 6.89 -5.21 -8.01
C TYR A 163 8.26 -5.77 -7.60
N TRP A 164 8.28 -6.66 -6.61
CA TRP A 164 9.50 -7.40 -6.24
C TRP A 164 10.07 -8.21 -7.40
N LYS A 165 9.21 -8.95 -8.11
CA LYS A 165 9.61 -9.77 -9.25
C LYS A 165 10.16 -8.91 -10.38
N LEU A 166 9.52 -7.78 -10.68
CA LEU A 166 10.03 -6.81 -11.66
C LEU A 166 11.43 -6.32 -11.31
N ALA A 167 11.70 -6.01 -10.03
CA ALA A 167 13.05 -5.63 -9.59
C ALA A 167 14.07 -6.76 -9.80
N GLN A 168 13.78 -7.99 -9.38
CA GLN A 168 14.71 -9.13 -9.52
C GLN A 168 14.92 -9.59 -10.97
N GLU A 169 13.95 -9.37 -11.87
CA GLU A 169 14.11 -9.71 -13.29
C GLU A 169 15.06 -8.74 -14.01
N LYS A 170 15.28 -7.55 -13.45
CA LYS A 170 16.05 -6.46 -14.09
C LYS A 170 17.39 -6.17 -13.41
N PHE A 171 17.53 -6.52 -12.13
CA PHE A 171 18.71 -6.19 -11.32
C PHE A 171 19.25 -7.43 -10.61
N PRO A 172 20.57 -7.49 -10.32
CA PRO A 172 21.15 -8.55 -9.52
C PRO A 172 20.44 -8.71 -8.18
N LYS A 173 20.18 -9.95 -7.77
CA LYS A 173 19.40 -10.25 -6.56
C LYS A 173 20.01 -9.61 -5.31
N GLU A 174 21.32 -9.63 -5.19
CA GLU A 174 22.05 -9.06 -4.06
C GLU A 174 21.83 -7.54 -3.98
N GLU A 175 21.84 -6.84 -5.12
CA GLU A 175 21.57 -5.41 -5.20
C GLU A 175 20.13 -5.07 -4.81
N VAL A 176 19.17 -5.86 -5.30
CA VAL A 176 17.75 -5.72 -4.95
C VAL A 176 17.52 -5.89 -3.45
N LEU A 177 18.12 -6.92 -2.85
CA LEU A 177 17.98 -7.21 -1.42
C LEU A 177 18.60 -6.12 -0.56
N LEU A 178 19.83 -5.70 -0.86
CA LEU A 178 20.51 -4.63 -0.13
C LEU A 178 19.70 -3.33 -0.19
N ARG A 179 19.24 -2.95 -1.39
CA ARG A 179 18.50 -1.69 -1.56
C ARG A 179 17.14 -1.74 -0.87
N LEU A 180 16.48 -2.89 -0.90
CA LEU A 180 15.23 -3.05 -0.19
C LEU A 180 15.42 -2.93 1.32
N GLU A 181 16.44 -3.58 1.89
CA GLU A 181 16.70 -3.50 3.33
C GLU A 181 16.88 -2.03 3.78
N GLU A 182 17.58 -1.22 2.99
CA GLU A 182 17.68 0.23 3.21
C GLU A 182 16.31 0.92 3.18
N LEU A 183 15.53 0.74 2.12
CA LEU A 183 14.23 1.39 1.95
C LEU A 183 13.21 0.97 3.02
N VAL A 184 13.26 -0.28 3.48
CA VAL A 184 12.42 -0.81 4.54
C VAL A 184 12.82 -0.26 5.91
N SER A 185 14.11 0.00 6.15
CA SER A 185 14.55 0.71 7.36
C SER A 185 13.98 2.13 7.39
N ILE A 186 14.06 2.83 6.25
CA ILE A 186 13.51 4.17 6.09
C ILE A 186 11.98 4.16 6.27
N GLU A 187 11.29 3.18 5.69
CA GLU A 187 9.83 3.04 5.85
C GLU A 187 9.41 2.92 7.32
N LYS A 188 10.15 2.12 8.09
CA LYS A 188 9.91 1.96 9.52
C LYS A 188 10.12 3.27 10.29
N GLU A 189 11.15 4.04 9.95
CA GLU A 189 11.39 5.35 10.56
C GLU A 189 10.23 6.31 10.26
N ILE A 190 9.78 6.36 9.00
CA ILE A 190 8.63 7.19 8.59
C ILE A 190 7.36 6.82 9.38
N LEU A 191 7.08 5.53 9.57
CA LEU A 191 5.93 5.07 10.37
C LEU A 191 6.10 5.22 11.88
N SER A 192 7.33 5.44 12.36
CA SER A 192 7.58 5.72 13.78
C SER A 192 7.26 7.18 14.13
N GLU A 193 7.28 8.07 13.14
CA GLU A 193 6.81 9.43 13.29
C GLU A 193 5.28 9.48 13.35
N THR A 194 4.74 10.29 14.26
CA THR A 194 3.29 10.30 14.50
C THR A 194 2.59 11.19 13.49
N PHE A 195 1.79 10.60 12.59
CA PHE A 195 0.79 11.36 11.84
C PHE A 195 -0.57 11.24 12.55
N PRO A 196 -1.15 12.35 13.07
CA PRO A 196 -2.25 12.29 14.03
C PRO A 196 -3.61 11.93 13.40
N LEU A 197 -3.73 11.96 12.07
CA LEU A 197 -4.99 11.73 11.38
C LEU A 197 -5.08 10.27 10.89
N PRO A 198 -6.28 9.66 10.91
CA PRO A 198 -6.47 8.26 10.50
C PRO A 198 -6.25 8.10 8.99
N ARG A 199 -5.11 7.53 8.60
CA ARG A 199 -4.79 7.20 7.20
C ARG A 199 -4.35 5.75 7.11
N ILE A 200 -4.46 5.15 5.92
CA ILE A 200 -3.92 3.81 5.67
C ILE A 200 -2.43 3.78 5.95
N HIS A 201 -1.70 4.87 5.71
CA HIS A 201 -0.26 4.98 5.94
C HIS A 201 0.13 6.09 6.93
N SER A 202 -0.70 6.37 7.94
CA SER A 202 -0.36 7.25 9.08
C SER A 202 0.42 6.55 10.18
#